data_AF-A0A928F4J5-F1
#
_entry.id   AF-A0A928F4J5-F1
#
_cell.length_a   1.000
_cell.length_b   1.000
_cell.length_c   1.000
_cell.angle_alpha   90.00
_cell.angle_beta   90.00
_cell.angle_gamma   90.00
#
_symmetry.space_group_name_H-M   'P 1'
#
loop_
_entity.id
_entity.type
_entity.pdbx_description
1 polymer ?
#
loop_
_entity_poly.entity_id
_entity_poly.type
_entity_poly.pdbx_seq_one_letter_code
_entity_poly.pdbx_strand_id
1 'polypeptide(L)'
;MPKKRVFSTLSLLLALMMLLPLFAACKPKLEANEIAVTWHHGVVTSSSDKSDPCTLKAGVDGYSYSDIIHIPKAGTTLTFTDDNSEDMLDTDRAGNNVFVLSHWIEKSGEWVLQNPGDHYEGKDGRALEIALVDNENAYVRYTYTSSFDNEYVRLCYRSGQTAKNARKIDFAKVYLEDLGKKGTLVSNEAYYKKLDLAQYLAASTEAAWYDVLEELNVVVIGDSYFDDSSVRDRLWIDLLAYKYDMELDNHGISGSTVSNSLSTISNPSHTYHGDRKAFHPMTERLTDPNAQKALVNARENVDIVLFDGGRNDFTREVSLGAASLSNQDKGTFCGAVNYCIDRLQELFPNALIIGITVWGHQQTNPVTEHTQADFGNAMIEMCRLQGIPCFNGMDESVTGVHMDDPTFRQRYCKSPTDISHLNEAGMKGFMPVMEKYLADQYTAFLASKS
;
A
#
# COMPACT_ATOMS: atom_id res chain seq x y z
N MET A 1 -75.14 -8.42 -66.89
CA MET A 1 -73.72 -8.25 -67.26
C MET A 1 -72.93 -9.44 -66.74
N PRO A 2 -72.53 -10.38 -67.60
CA PRO A 2 -71.61 -11.47 -67.24
C PRO A 2 -70.35 -11.43 -68.12
N LYS A 3 -69.14 -11.56 -67.57
CA LYS A 3 -67.94 -11.92 -68.37
C LYS A 3 -66.88 -12.70 -67.58
N LYS A 4 -66.63 -13.92 -68.11
CA LYS A 4 -65.33 -14.59 -68.36
C LYS A 4 -64.50 -15.06 -67.14
N ARG A 5 -64.29 -16.38 -66.98
CA ARG A 5 -63.32 -17.32 -67.65
C ARG A 5 -61.89 -17.14 -67.13
N VAL A 6 -61.26 -18.11 -66.44
CA VAL A 6 -60.54 -19.34 -66.89
C VAL A 6 -59.07 -19.24 -66.42
N PHE A 7 -58.61 -20.30 -65.73
CA PHE A 7 -57.23 -20.81 -65.49
C PHE A 7 -55.99 -19.92 -65.78
N SER A 8 -55.01 -19.91 -64.85
CA SER A 8 -53.73 -20.64 -65.01
C SER A 8 -52.77 -20.50 -63.80
N THR A 9 -51.92 -21.53 -63.63
CA THR A 9 -50.51 -21.51 -63.13
C THR A 9 -50.25 -21.04 -61.69
N LEU A 10 -49.95 -21.92 -60.72
CA LEU A 10 -48.63 -22.58 -60.54
C LEU A 10 -47.46 -21.62 -60.80
N SER A 11 -47.07 -20.84 -59.78
CA SER A 11 -45.69 -20.46 -59.43
C SER A 11 -45.69 -19.19 -58.56
N LEU A 12 -45.84 -19.37 -57.25
CA LEU A 12 -45.15 -18.55 -56.25
C LEU A 12 -45.19 -19.35 -54.94
N LEU A 13 -44.16 -20.20 -54.78
CA LEU A 13 -43.15 -20.03 -53.74
C LEU A 13 -43.81 -19.97 -52.35
N LEU A 14 -43.84 -21.08 -51.61
CA LEU A 14 -42.67 -21.55 -50.85
C LEU A 14 -42.02 -20.46 -49.97
N ALA A 15 -42.79 -19.47 -49.53
CA ALA A 15 -42.37 -18.41 -48.60
C ALA A 15 -43.42 -18.13 -47.50
N LEU A 16 -44.24 -19.12 -47.15
CA LEU A 16 -45.24 -19.00 -46.07
C LEU A 16 -45.15 -20.15 -45.05
N MET A 17 -43.96 -20.73 -44.87
CA MET A 17 -43.66 -21.70 -43.81
C MET A 17 -42.38 -21.39 -43.01
N MET A 18 -41.84 -20.16 -43.09
CA MET A 18 -40.68 -19.74 -42.28
C MET A 18 -40.86 -18.37 -41.62
N LEU A 19 -42.03 -18.12 -41.03
CA LEU A 19 -42.25 -16.98 -40.12
C LEU A 19 -43.02 -17.45 -38.88
N LEU A 20 -42.53 -18.52 -38.25
CA LEU A 20 -42.58 -18.60 -36.80
C LEU A 20 -41.26 -17.99 -36.33
N PRO A 21 -41.24 -16.81 -35.69
CA PRO A 21 -40.13 -16.54 -34.80
C PRO A 21 -40.24 -17.63 -33.72
N LEU A 22 -39.22 -18.50 -33.67
CA LEU A 22 -38.86 -19.15 -32.42
C LEU A 22 -38.97 -18.08 -31.33
N PHE A 23 -39.71 -18.39 -30.26
CA PHE A 23 -39.63 -17.64 -29.03
C PHE A 23 -38.16 -17.66 -28.58
N ALA A 24 -37.38 -16.69 -29.03
CA ALA A 24 -36.19 -16.26 -28.32
C ALA A 24 -36.73 -15.75 -26.98
N ALA A 25 -36.43 -16.48 -25.91
CA ALA A 25 -36.67 -16.04 -24.55
C ALA A 25 -36.11 -14.62 -24.43
N CYS A 26 -37.03 -13.64 -24.38
CA CYS A 26 -36.66 -12.26 -24.17
C CYS A 26 -36.06 -12.21 -22.77
N LYS A 27 -34.72 -12.09 -22.67
CA LYS A 27 -34.07 -11.88 -21.37
C LYS A 27 -34.76 -10.67 -20.72
N PRO A 28 -35.18 -10.77 -19.45
CA PRO A 28 -35.79 -9.64 -18.77
C PRO A 28 -34.84 -8.44 -18.89
N LYS A 29 -35.41 -7.29 -19.24
CA LYS A 29 -34.66 -6.04 -19.34
C LYS A 29 -34.23 -5.66 -17.91
N LEU A 30 -32.93 -5.75 -17.64
CA LEU A 30 -32.33 -5.34 -16.37
C LEU A 30 -32.73 -3.89 -16.05
N GLU A 31 -32.98 -3.62 -14.78
CA GLU A 31 -33.18 -2.25 -14.29
C GLU A 31 -31.89 -1.43 -14.44
N ALA A 32 -31.98 -0.11 -14.41
CA ALA A 32 -30.78 0.74 -14.46
C ALA A 32 -29.86 0.34 -13.29
N ASN A 33 -28.60 -0.01 -13.61
CA ASN A 33 -27.55 -0.44 -12.68
C ASN A 33 -27.66 -1.87 -12.11
N GLU A 34 -28.63 -2.68 -12.53
CA GLU A 34 -28.66 -4.12 -12.21
C GLU A 34 -27.58 -4.85 -13.03
N ILE A 35 -26.76 -5.68 -12.37
CA ILE A 35 -25.73 -6.49 -13.01
C ILE A 35 -26.13 -7.96 -13.05
N ALA A 36 -25.74 -8.65 -14.11
CA ALA A 36 -25.93 -10.10 -14.21
C ALA A 36 -24.90 -10.81 -13.32
N VAL A 37 -25.40 -11.66 -12.42
CA VAL A 37 -24.59 -12.43 -11.47
C VAL A 37 -25.03 -13.88 -11.53
N THR A 38 -24.08 -14.81 -11.49
CA THR A 38 -24.37 -16.25 -11.43
C THR A 38 -24.36 -16.71 -9.99
N TRP A 39 -25.46 -17.29 -9.52
CA TRP A 39 -25.57 -17.85 -8.18
C TRP A 39 -25.28 -19.36 -8.18
N HIS A 40 -24.58 -19.82 -7.16
CA HIS A 40 -24.12 -21.19 -6.98
C HIS A 40 -24.53 -21.73 -5.62
N HIS A 41 -24.88 -23.01 -5.57
CA HIS A 41 -25.26 -23.71 -4.34
C HIS A 41 -24.04 -23.91 -3.44
N GLY A 42 -24.08 -23.33 -2.25
CA GLY A 42 -23.01 -23.43 -1.27
C GLY A 42 -22.87 -22.18 -0.40
N VAL A 43 -21.81 -22.16 0.40
CA VAL A 43 -21.56 -21.11 1.40
C VAL A 43 -20.10 -20.68 1.40
N VAL A 44 -19.84 -19.41 1.72
CA VAL A 44 -18.51 -18.90 2.09
C VAL A 44 -18.45 -18.78 3.61
N THR A 45 -17.74 -19.69 4.27
CA THR A 45 -17.64 -19.68 5.74
C THR A 45 -16.77 -18.53 6.23
N SER A 46 -17.13 -17.95 7.37
CA SER A 46 -16.35 -16.89 8.00
C SER A 46 -15.22 -17.43 8.89
N SER A 47 -14.42 -16.53 9.43
CA SER A 47 -13.42 -16.84 10.47
C SER A 47 -14.03 -17.41 11.76
N SER A 48 -15.34 -17.26 11.96
CA SER A 48 -16.07 -17.79 13.13
C SER A 48 -16.59 -19.22 12.93
N ASP A 49 -16.47 -19.80 11.73
CA ASP A 49 -16.83 -21.20 11.52
C ASP A 49 -15.83 -22.13 12.21
N LYS A 50 -16.33 -23.02 13.07
CA LYS A 50 -15.49 -23.90 13.90
C LYS A 50 -14.93 -25.11 13.14
N SER A 51 -15.55 -25.46 12.01
CA SER A 51 -15.20 -26.66 11.26
C SER A 51 -14.18 -26.37 10.18
N ASP A 52 -14.48 -25.43 9.30
CA ASP A 52 -13.59 -25.01 8.23
C ASP A 52 -13.75 -23.49 8.06
N PRO A 53 -12.98 -22.68 8.79
CA PRO A 53 -13.05 -21.22 8.69
C PRO A 53 -12.57 -20.73 7.33
N CYS A 54 -13.09 -19.59 6.88
CA CYS A 54 -12.63 -18.86 5.70
C CYS A 54 -12.58 -19.70 4.41
N THR A 55 -13.56 -20.58 4.19
CA THR A 55 -13.56 -21.58 3.11
C THR A 55 -14.84 -21.49 2.27
N LEU A 56 -14.71 -21.63 0.95
CA LEU A 56 -15.85 -21.79 0.05
C LEU A 56 -16.24 -23.27 -0.04
N LYS A 57 -17.49 -23.58 0.33
CA LYS A 57 -18.05 -24.94 0.36
C LYS A 57 -19.22 -25.04 -0.60
N ALA A 58 -19.01 -25.71 -1.73
CA ALA A 58 -20.07 -26.01 -2.68
C ALA A 58 -21.06 -27.06 -2.12
N GLY A 59 -22.32 -26.97 -2.52
CA GLY A 59 -23.36 -27.95 -2.19
C GLY A 59 -23.93 -27.88 -0.78
N VAL A 60 -23.58 -26.85 0.01
CA VAL A 60 -24.14 -26.64 1.35
C VAL A 60 -25.56 -26.10 1.24
N ASP A 61 -26.53 -26.88 1.72
CA ASP A 61 -27.94 -26.49 1.78
C ASP A 61 -28.17 -25.24 2.65
N GLY A 62 -29.16 -24.44 2.25
CA GLY A 62 -29.56 -23.19 2.88
C GLY A 62 -28.93 -21.93 2.27
N TYR A 63 -27.84 -22.07 1.49
CA TYR A 63 -27.04 -20.92 1.06
C TYR A 63 -26.76 -20.90 -0.44
N SER A 64 -26.56 -19.68 -0.93
CA SER A 64 -26.03 -19.41 -2.26
C SER A 64 -24.89 -18.40 -2.20
N TYR A 65 -23.94 -18.55 -3.12
CA TYR A 65 -22.86 -17.59 -3.33
C TYR A 65 -22.77 -17.17 -4.80
N SER A 66 -22.32 -15.95 -5.06
CA SER A 66 -22.15 -15.42 -6.42
C SER A 66 -20.86 -15.90 -7.08
N ASP A 67 -20.75 -15.75 -8.40
CA ASP A 67 -19.48 -15.60 -9.09
C ASP A 67 -18.68 -14.39 -8.58
N ILE A 68 -17.43 -14.26 -9.05
CA ILE A 68 -16.58 -13.12 -8.69
C ILE A 68 -17.12 -11.86 -9.38
N ILE A 69 -17.38 -10.83 -8.59
CA ILE A 69 -17.78 -9.51 -9.06
C ILE A 69 -16.57 -8.59 -8.98
N HIS A 70 -16.15 -8.05 -10.13
CA HIS A 70 -15.09 -7.03 -10.20
C HIS A 70 -15.68 -5.64 -10.00
N ILE A 71 -15.16 -4.91 -9.01
CA ILE A 71 -15.47 -3.51 -8.74
C ILE A 71 -14.25 -2.69 -9.17
N PRO A 72 -14.28 -2.03 -10.33
CA PRO A 72 -13.07 -1.47 -10.94
C PRO A 72 -12.52 -0.24 -10.18
N LYS A 73 -13.37 0.47 -9.44
CA LYS A 73 -13.03 1.77 -8.88
C LYS A 73 -13.60 1.92 -7.47
N ALA A 74 -12.79 2.45 -6.56
CA ALA A 74 -13.20 2.82 -5.21
C ALA A 74 -14.37 3.81 -5.22
N GLY A 75 -15.25 3.71 -4.23
CA GLY A 75 -16.45 4.52 -4.13
C GLY A 75 -17.63 4.02 -4.95
N THR A 76 -17.48 2.87 -5.62
CA THR A 76 -18.57 2.14 -6.26
C THR A 76 -19.37 1.38 -5.21
N THR A 77 -20.69 1.57 -5.21
CA THR A 77 -21.64 0.94 -4.29
C THR A 77 -22.25 -0.31 -4.89
N LEU A 78 -22.14 -1.43 -4.19
CA LEU A 78 -22.81 -2.70 -4.45
C LEU A 78 -24.00 -2.85 -3.50
N THR A 79 -25.17 -3.22 -4.03
CA THR A 79 -26.37 -3.49 -3.22
C THR A 79 -27.03 -4.80 -3.65
N PHE A 80 -27.47 -5.60 -2.68
CA PHE A 80 -28.38 -6.71 -2.92
C PHE A 80 -29.34 -6.85 -1.74
N THR A 81 -30.50 -7.45 -1.98
CA THR A 81 -31.51 -7.70 -0.94
C THR A 81 -31.73 -9.19 -0.79
N ASP A 82 -31.62 -9.65 0.46
CA ASP A 82 -32.03 -10.97 0.90
C ASP A 82 -33.47 -10.87 1.43
N ASP A 83 -34.45 -11.19 0.57
CA ASP A 83 -35.88 -11.04 0.85
C ASP A 83 -36.62 -12.37 1.02
N ASN A 84 -35.90 -13.50 1.06
CA ASN A 84 -36.47 -14.85 1.24
C ASN A 84 -37.67 -15.15 0.32
N SER A 85 -37.65 -14.62 -0.91
CA SER A 85 -38.85 -14.47 -1.76
C SER A 85 -39.46 -15.76 -2.33
N GLU A 86 -38.88 -16.94 -2.11
CA GLU A 86 -39.51 -18.22 -2.41
C GLU A 86 -40.04 -18.94 -1.15
N ASP A 87 -41.38 -19.03 -1.06
CA ASP A 87 -42.17 -19.83 -0.10
C ASP A 87 -41.98 -19.55 1.41
N MET A 88 -41.22 -18.51 1.83
CA MET A 88 -40.87 -18.26 3.24
C MET A 88 -40.28 -19.49 3.96
N LEU A 89 -39.63 -20.40 3.22
CA LEU A 89 -39.12 -21.66 3.78
C LEU A 89 -37.95 -21.45 4.72
N ASP A 90 -37.26 -20.31 4.59
CA ASP A 90 -36.21 -19.86 5.47
C ASP A 90 -36.46 -18.38 5.78
N THR A 91 -36.75 -18.05 7.04
CA THR A 91 -36.96 -16.66 7.49
C THR A 91 -35.74 -16.11 8.23
N ASP A 92 -34.64 -16.86 8.18
CA ASP A 92 -33.44 -16.57 8.93
C ASP A 92 -32.37 -16.03 7.98
N ARG A 93 -31.41 -15.31 8.54
CA ARG A 93 -30.35 -14.65 7.77
C ARG A 93 -29.05 -15.44 7.87
N ALA A 94 -28.07 -15.06 7.06
CA ALA A 94 -26.72 -15.59 7.20
C ALA A 94 -26.19 -15.36 8.64
N GLY A 95 -25.62 -16.40 9.23
CA GLY A 95 -25.06 -16.35 10.58
C GLY A 95 -23.71 -15.63 10.63
N ASN A 96 -23.17 -15.48 11.83
CA ASN A 96 -21.81 -14.93 12.02
C ASN A 96 -20.71 -15.88 11.48
N ASN A 97 -21.02 -17.15 11.23
CA ASN A 97 -20.13 -18.15 10.64
C ASN A 97 -20.10 -18.14 9.11
N VAL A 98 -20.75 -17.16 8.46
CA VAL A 98 -20.83 -17.02 6.99
C VAL A 98 -20.43 -15.60 6.61
N PHE A 99 -19.60 -15.43 5.59
CA PHE A 99 -19.33 -14.12 5.01
C PHE A 99 -20.40 -13.77 3.98
N VAL A 100 -21.20 -12.72 4.22
CA VAL A 100 -22.17 -12.23 3.23
C VAL A 100 -21.54 -11.42 2.11
N LEU A 101 -20.39 -10.83 2.40
CA LEU A 101 -19.49 -10.24 1.42
C LEU A 101 -18.06 -10.66 1.78
N SER A 102 -17.33 -11.12 0.79
CA SER A 102 -15.94 -11.58 0.94
C SER A 102 -15.08 -11.09 -0.20
N HIS A 103 -13.83 -10.73 0.09
CA HIS A 103 -12.85 -10.27 -0.90
C HIS A 103 -11.96 -11.41 -1.38
N TRP A 104 -11.59 -11.35 -2.66
CA TRP A 104 -10.90 -12.42 -3.35
C TRP A 104 -9.74 -11.86 -4.16
N ILE A 105 -8.72 -12.69 -4.35
CA ILE A 105 -7.59 -12.40 -5.23
C ILE A 105 -7.32 -13.62 -6.10
N GLU A 106 -6.89 -13.37 -7.33
CA GLU A 106 -6.47 -14.43 -8.24
C GLU A 106 -5.01 -14.79 -7.96
N LYS A 107 -4.75 -16.06 -7.66
CA LYS A 107 -3.41 -16.62 -7.49
C LYS A 107 -3.25 -17.82 -8.40
N SER A 108 -2.28 -17.78 -9.32
CA SER A 108 -1.97 -18.88 -10.24
C SER A 108 -3.17 -19.41 -11.04
N GLY A 109 -4.10 -18.52 -11.41
CA GLY A 109 -5.33 -18.86 -12.14
C GLY A 109 -6.49 -19.38 -11.29
N GLU A 110 -6.34 -19.39 -9.96
CA GLU A 110 -7.39 -19.76 -9.00
C GLU A 110 -7.79 -18.56 -8.13
N TRP A 111 -9.08 -18.44 -7.84
CA TRP A 111 -9.59 -17.43 -6.91
C TRP A 111 -9.50 -17.94 -5.49
N VAL A 112 -8.73 -17.25 -4.65
CA VAL A 112 -8.61 -17.53 -3.22
C VAL A 112 -9.12 -16.36 -2.40
N LEU A 113 -9.61 -16.66 -1.20
CA LEU A 113 -10.04 -15.63 -0.27
C LEU A 113 -8.85 -14.73 0.07
N GLN A 114 -9.02 -13.42 -0.03
CA GLN A 114 -7.96 -12.47 0.28
C GLN A 114 -7.65 -12.51 1.78
N ASN A 115 -6.39 -12.71 2.14
CA ASN A 115 -5.94 -12.69 3.52
C ASN A 115 -4.66 -11.84 3.66
N PRO A 116 -4.68 -10.75 4.43
CA PRO A 116 -5.84 -10.19 5.14
C PRO A 116 -6.84 -9.52 4.17
N GLY A 117 -8.14 -9.62 4.43
CA GLY A 117 -9.20 -9.09 3.56
C GLY A 117 -10.35 -8.42 4.32
N ASP A 118 -11.13 -7.60 3.61
CA ASP A 118 -12.28 -6.85 4.15
C ASP A 118 -13.58 -7.65 4.12
N HIS A 119 -13.61 -8.77 4.83
CA HIS A 119 -14.78 -9.65 4.83
C HIS A 119 -15.85 -9.17 5.81
N TYR A 120 -17.13 -9.42 5.49
CA TYR A 120 -18.28 -9.05 6.31
C TYR A 120 -19.09 -10.31 6.65
N GLU A 121 -19.21 -10.64 7.93
CA GLU A 121 -20.06 -11.74 8.38
C GLU A 121 -21.55 -11.45 8.17
N GLY A 122 -22.42 -12.47 8.22
CA GLY A 122 -23.86 -12.30 8.01
C GLY A 122 -24.63 -11.75 9.21
N LYS A 123 -24.07 -11.85 10.41
CA LYS A 123 -24.71 -11.39 11.64
C LYS A 123 -23.70 -10.85 12.63
N ASP A 124 -24.09 -9.77 13.31
CA ASP A 124 -23.32 -9.06 14.33
C ASP A 124 -21.98 -8.52 13.78
N GLY A 125 -21.17 -7.91 14.63
CA GLY A 125 -19.85 -7.40 14.23
C GLY A 125 -19.92 -6.42 13.05
N ARG A 126 -19.08 -6.67 12.04
CA ARG A 126 -18.96 -5.79 10.86
C ARG A 126 -20.11 -5.92 9.87
N ALA A 127 -20.91 -6.99 9.95
CA ALA A 127 -22.15 -7.12 9.19
C ALA A 127 -23.04 -5.87 9.30
N LEU A 128 -23.07 -5.26 10.48
CA LEU A 128 -23.87 -4.07 10.79
C LEU A 128 -23.41 -2.81 10.04
N GLU A 129 -22.20 -2.80 9.50
CA GLU A 129 -21.68 -1.69 8.67
C GLU A 129 -22.36 -1.66 7.29
N ILE A 130 -22.82 -2.81 6.80
CA ILE A 130 -23.39 -2.96 5.45
C ILE A 130 -24.84 -3.42 5.44
N ALA A 131 -25.35 -4.00 6.54
CA ALA A 131 -26.69 -4.58 6.60
C ALA A 131 -27.73 -3.62 7.18
N LEU A 132 -28.80 -3.37 6.42
CA LEU A 132 -30.04 -2.76 6.89
C LEU A 132 -31.09 -3.86 7.06
N VAL A 133 -31.51 -4.10 8.30
CA VAL A 133 -32.44 -5.18 8.65
C VAL A 133 -33.85 -4.60 8.81
N ASP A 134 -34.81 -5.12 8.04
CA ASP A 134 -36.22 -4.83 8.19
C ASP A 134 -36.91 -6.03 8.85
N ASN A 135 -37.10 -5.97 10.17
CA ASN A 135 -37.72 -7.04 10.94
C ASN A 135 -39.23 -7.17 10.66
N GLU A 136 -39.89 -6.12 10.16
CA GLU A 136 -41.33 -6.15 9.88
C GLU A 136 -41.61 -6.91 8.58
N ASN A 137 -40.74 -6.73 7.59
CA ASN A 137 -40.87 -7.32 6.26
C ASN A 137 -39.92 -8.51 6.03
N ALA A 138 -39.20 -8.95 7.06
CA ALA A 138 -38.32 -10.12 7.06
C ALA A 138 -37.26 -10.14 5.93
N TYR A 139 -36.74 -8.98 5.54
CA TYR A 139 -35.65 -8.88 4.57
C TYR A 139 -34.44 -8.12 5.13
N VAL A 140 -33.27 -8.39 4.56
CA VAL A 140 -32.02 -7.69 4.84
C VAL A 140 -31.48 -7.10 3.55
N ARG A 141 -31.24 -5.78 3.53
CA ARG A 141 -30.54 -5.11 2.43
C ARG A 141 -29.08 -4.92 2.80
N TYR A 142 -28.19 -5.43 1.97
CA TYR A 142 -26.75 -5.21 2.10
C TYR A 142 -26.31 -4.11 1.15
N THR A 143 -25.60 -3.10 1.66
CA THR A 143 -25.03 -1.98 0.91
C THR A 143 -23.55 -1.85 1.25
N TYR A 144 -22.69 -2.18 0.30
CA TYR A 144 -21.25 -2.08 0.42
C TYR A 144 -20.71 -1.01 -0.53
N THR A 145 -19.77 -0.19 -0.08
CA THR A 145 -19.03 0.73 -0.94
C THR A 145 -17.56 0.34 -0.95
N SER A 146 -17.02 0.04 -2.14
CA SER A 146 -15.59 -0.28 -2.33
C SER A 146 -14.69 0.82 -1.77
N SER A 147 -13.63 0.40 -1.10
CA SER A 147 -12.65 1.28 -0.45
C SER A 147 -11.33 1.35 -1.22
N PHE A 148 -11.07 0.34 -2.05
CA PHE A 148 -9.92 0.22 -2.93
C PHE A 148 -10.37 0.14 -4.39
N ASP A 149 -9.48 0.51 -5.31
CA ASP A 149 -9.68 0.25 -6.73
C ASP A 149 -9.44 -1.24 -7.01
N ASN A 150 -10.14 -1.78 -8.02
CA ASN A 150 -10.01 -3.18 -8.46
C ASN A 150 -10.26 -4.23 -7.36
N GLU A 151 -11.32 -4.05 -6.58
CA GLU A 151 -11.77 -5.07 -5.65
C GLU A 151 -12.47 -6.22 -6.40
N TYR A 152 -12.27 -7.45 -5.94
CA TYR A 152 -12.97 -8.63 -6.43
C TYR A 152 -13.72 -9.24 -5.26
N VAL A 153 -15.05 -9.32 -5.35
CA VAL A 153 -15.89 -9.75 -4.23
C VAL A 153 -16.79 -10.93 -4.62
N ARG A 154 -17.15 -11.74 -3.62
CA ARG A 154 -18.31 -12.64 -3.70
C ARG A 154 -19.34 -12.26 -2.67
N LEU A 155 -20.58 -12.40 -3.07
CA LEU A 155 -21.74 -12.29 -2.20
C LEU A 155 -22.16 -13.68 -1.75
N CYS A 156 -22.62 -13.81 -0.52
CA CYS A 156 -23.24 -15.04 -0.01
C CYS A 156 -24.46 -14.65 0.82
N TYR A 157 -25.52 -15.43 0.76
CA TYR A 157 -26.67 -15.21 1.63
C TYR A 157 -27.47 -16.49 1.83
N ARG A 158 -28.43 -16.44 2.75
CA ARG A 158 -29.22 -17.59 3.15
C ARG A 158 -30.44 -17.74 2.24
N SER A 159 -30.18 -18.13 0.99
CA SER A 159 -31.20 -18.18 -0.06
C SER A 159 -32.23 -19.32 0.09
N GLY A 160 -32.08 -20.21 1.06
CA GLY A 160 -32.88 -21.44 1.16
C GLY A 160 -32.58 -22.47 0.06
N GLN A 161 -31.46 -22.34 -0.66
CA GLN A 161 -31.12 -23.26 -1.75
C GLN A 161 -30.73 -24.64 -1.23
N THR A 162 -31.30 -25.66 -1.84
CA THR A 162 -30.97 -27.07 -1.61
C THR A 162 -30.72 -27.76 -2.94
N ALA A 163 -30.12 -28.95 -2.89
CA ALA A 163 -29.96 -29.78 -4.08
C ALA A 163 -31.29 -30.09 -4.82
N LYS A 164 -32.45 -29.95 -4.16
CA LYS A 164 -33.77 -30.32 -4.71
C LYS A 164 -34.53 -29.14 -5.33
N ASN A 165 -34.26 -27.90 -4.92
CA ASN A 165 -35.02 -26.71 -5.35
C ASN A 165 -34.18 -25.72 -6.18
N ALA A 166 -32.93 -26.06 -6.53
CA ALA A 166 -32.00 -25.16 -7.23
C ALA A 166 -32.51 -24.52 -8.56
N ARG A 167 -33.54 -25.08 -9.21
CA ARG A 167 -34.14 -24.53 -10.44
C ARG A 167 -35.45 -23.76 -10.21
N LYS A 168 -35.88 -23.65 -8.96
CA LYS A 168 -37.15 -23.02 -8.58
C LYS A 168 -36.92 -21.66 -7.93
N ILE A 169 -35.77 -21.48 -7.28
CA ILE A 169 -35.43 -20.24 -6.57
C ILE A 169 -35.21 -19.07 -7.52
N ASP A 170 -35.87 -17.96 -7.22
CA ASP A 170 -35.50 -16.63 -7.68
C ASP A 170 -34.39 -16.07 -6.79
N PHE A 171 -33.24 -15.76 -7.38
CA PHE A 171 -32.09 -15.26 -6.65
C PHE A 171 -32.11 -13.73 -6.49
N ALA A 172 -31.40 -13.27 -5.47
CA ALA A 172 -31.22 -11.85 -5.20
C ALA A 172 -30.63 -11.14 -6.43
N LYS A 173 -31.27 -10.02 -6.80
CA LYS A 173 -30.72 -9.08 -7.78
C LYS A 173 -29.58 -8.29 -7.15
N VAL A 174 -28.57 -8.01 -7.96
CA VAL A 174 -27.38 -7.26 -7.55
C VAL A 174 -27.30 -5.98 -8.37
N TYR A 175 -27.06 -4.87 -7.69
CA TYR A 175 -26.96 -3.54 -8.27
C TYR A 175 -25.56 -2.97 -8.00
N LEU A 176 -24.98 -2.31 -8.99
CA LEU A 176 -23.64 -1.72 -8.90
C LEU A 176 -23.63 -0.29 -9.47
N GLU A 177 -23.22 0.69 -8.68
CA GLU A 177 -23.27 2.11 -9.07
C GLU A 177 -22.01 2.88 -8.62
N ASP A 178 -21.31 3.54 -9.56
CA ASP A 178 -20.19 4.45 -9.23
C ASP A 178 -20.75 5.79 -8.72
N LEU A 179 -20.80 5.92 -7.40
CA LEU A 179 -21.30 7.12 -6.72
C LEU A 179 -20.17 8.04 -6.23
N GLY A 180 -18.90 7.66 -6.41
CA GLY A 180 -17.74 8.37 -5.84
C GLY A 180 -17.83 8.56 -4.33
N LYS A 181 -18.54 7.66 -3.63
CA LYS A 181 -18.71 7.73 -2.17
C LYS A 181 -17.42 7.34 -1.46
N LYS A 182 -17.28 7.72 -0.19
CA LYS A 182 -16.25 7.12 0.66
C LYS A 182 -16.56 5.63 0.84
N GLY A 183 -15.56 4.78 0.71
CA GLY A 183 -15.70 3.34 0.92
C GLY A 183 -16.17 3.00 2.34
N THR A 184 -16.81 1.83 2.49
CA THR A 184 -17.35 1.35 3.77
C THR A 184 -16.23 1.31 4.83
N LEU A 185 -15.05 0.82 4.49
CA LEU A 185 -13.89 0.78 5.40
C LEU A 185 -13.37 2.15 5.79
N VAL A 186 -13.47 3.13 4.89
CA VAL A 186 -12.93 4.48 5.13
C VAL A 186 -13.66 5.16 6.29
N SER A 187 -14.89 4.72 6.62
CA SER A 187 -15.61 5.15 7.82
C SER A 187 -14.94 4.69 9.13
N ASN A 188 -14.09 3.66 9.07
CA ASN A 188 -13.24 3.17 10.15
C ASN A 188 -11.75 3.29 9.75
N GLU A 189 -11.25 4.53 9.73
CA GLU A 189 -9.91 4.88 9.23
C GLU A 189 -8.77 4.06 9.87
N ALA A 190 -8.86 3.74 11.16
CA ALA A 190 -7.85 2.96 11.86
C ALA A 190 -7.78 1.51 11.33
N TYR A 191 -8.94 0.87 11.12
CA TYR A 191 -8.99 -0.47 10.56
C TYR A 191 -8.57 -0.49 9.08
N TYR A 192 -9.04 0.48 8.28
CA TYR A 192 -8.60 0.66 6.90
C TYR A 192 -7.07 0.73 6.79
N LYS A 193 -6.43 1.62 7.56
CA LYS A 193 -4.97 1.80 7.55
C LYS A 193 -4.22 0.53 7.97
N LYS A 194 -4.77 -0.24 8.91
CA LYS A 194 -4.18 -1.51 9.35
C LYS A 194 -4.29 -2.59 8.27
N LEU A 195 -5.46 -2.71 7.65
CA LEU A 195 -5.71 -3.70 6.59
C LEU A 195 -4.87 -3.40 5.34
N ASP A 196 -4.85 -2.15 4.89
CA ASP A 196 -4.06 -1.70 3.74
C ASP A 196 -2.55 -1.96 3.94
N LEU A 197 -2.02 -1.69 5.14
CA LEU A 197 -0.62 -2.03 5.47
C LEU A 197 -0.40 -3.55 5.43
N ALA A 198 -1.27 -4.33 6.05
CA ALA A 198 -1.10 -5.77 6.13
C ALA A 198 -1.24 -6.46 4.75
N GLN A 199 -2.12 -5.94 3.89
CA GLN A 199 -2.23 -6.37 2.48
C GLN A 199 -0.97 -6.03 1.69
N TYR A 200 -0.44 -4.82 1.85
CA TYR A 200 0.82 -4.42 1.22
C TYR A 200 1.98 -5.32 1.66
N LEU A 201 2.14 -5.57 2.98
CA LEU A 201 3.23 -6.40 3.49
C LEU A 201 3.12 -7.85 3.01
N ALA A 202 1.91 -8.42 2.98
CA ALA A 202 1.68 -9.76 2.44
C ALA A 202 2.07 -9.84 0.95
N ALA A 203 1.59 -8.89 0.13
CA ALA A 203 1.92 -8.84 -1.29
C ALA A 203 3.42 -8.60 -1.55
N SER A 204 4.05 -7.73 -0.77
CA SER A 204 5.49 -7.45 -0.83
C SER A 204 6.33 -8.69 -0.48
N THR A 205 5.92 -9.43 0.54
CA THR A 205 6.57 -10.70 0.96
C THR A 205 6.47 -11.78 -0.11
N GLU A 206 5.31 -11.91 -0.75
CA GLU A 206 5.14 -12.83 -1.88
C GLU A 206 5.98 -12.44 -3.10
N ALA A 207 6.17 -11.13 -3.33
CA ALA A 207 6.93 -10.62 -4.47
C ALA A 207 8.46 -10.82 -4.31
N ALA A 208 8.99 -10.61 -3.10
CA ALA A 208 10.40 -10.79 -2.80
C ALA A 208 10.61 -11.07 -1.31
N TRP A 209 11.54 -11.98 -1.00
CA TRP A 209 12.00 -12.28 0.35
C TRP A 209 13.51 -12.56 0.33
N TYR A 210 14.25 -11.96 1.27
CA TYR A 210 15.69 -12.11 1.42
C TYR A 210 16.03 -12.56 2.85
N ASP A 211 16.26 -13.86 3.06
CA ASP A 211 16.53 -14.45 4.38
C ASP A 211 17.65 -13.73 5.17
N VAL A 212 18.62 -13.13 4.46
CA VAL A 212 19.74 -12.37 5.06
C VAL A 212 19.28 -11.14 5.86
N LEU A 213 18.05 -10.68 5.67
CA LEU A 213 17.47 -9.50 6.30
C LEU A 213 16.61 -9.81 7.53
N GLU A 214 16.36 -11.09 7.84
CA GLU A 214 15.52 -11.50 8.96
C GLU A 214 16.14 -11.12 10.31
N GLU A 215 15.29 -10.62 11.22
CA GLU A 215 15.62 -10.38 12.64
C GLU A 215 16.84 -9.48 12.91
N LEU A 216 17.19 -8.62 11.93
CA LEU A 216 18.35 -7.72 12.06
C LEU A 216 18.08 -6.59 13.05
N ASN A 217 19.13 -6.21 13.78
CA ASN A 217 19.14 -5.02 14.63
C ASN A 217 19.65 -3.82 13.81
N VAL A 218 18.77 -2.88 13.51
CA VAL A 218 19.07 -1.75 12.62
C VAL A 218 19.03 -0.44 13.38
N VAL A 219 20.08 0.37 13.21
CA VAL A 219 20.11 1.76 13.70
C VAL A 219 20.03 2.69 12.50
N VAL A 220 19.18 3.72 12.57
CA VAL A 220 19.20 4.80 11.58
C VAL A 220 19.48 6.13 12.24
N ILE A 221 20.33 6.94 11.62
CA ILE A 221 20.58 8.33 12.01
C ILE A 221 20.45 9.22 10.78
N GLY A 222 19.64 10.26 10.90
CA GLY A 222 19.36 11.12 9.78
C GLY A 222 18.45 12.29 10.14
N ASP A 223 17.76 12.79 9.14
CA ASP A 223 16.85 13.93 9.23
C ASP A 223 15.37 13.54 9.11
N SER A 224 14.56 14.35 8.44
CA SER A 224 13.14 14.08 8.19
C SER A 224 12.90 12.92 7.23
N TYR A 225 13.92 12.41 6.53
CA TYR A 225 13.80 11.14 5.78
C TYR A 225 13.54 9.95 6.72
N PHE A 226 13.91 10.08 8.01
CA PHE A 226 13.64 9.10 9.05
C PHE A 226 12.70 9.58 10.17
N ASP A 227 12.19 10.81 10.13
CA ASP A 227 11.27 11.37 11.16
C ASP A 227 10.17 12.27 10.55
N ASP A 228 9.57 11.85 9.43
CA ASP A 228 8.38 12.53 8.92
C ASP A 228 7.12 12.06 9.67
N SER A 229 6.54 12.96 10.47
CA SER A 229 5.30 12.71 11.21
C SER A 229 4.09 12.36 10.34
N SER A 230 4.11 12.68 9.04
CA SER A 230 2.99 12.36 8.12
C SER A 230 2.90 10.89 7.75
N VAL A 231 4.00 10.16 7.88
CA VAL A 231 4.15 8.74 7.54
C VAL A 231 4.88 7.97 8.64
N ARG A 232 4.82 8.47 9.88
CA ARG A 232 5.42 7.80 11.04
C ARG A 232 4.86 6.37 11.16
N ASP A 233 5.75 5.44 11.51
CA ASP A 233 5.49 4.00 11.53
C ASP A 233 5.17 3.40 10.14
N ARG A 234 5.48 4.15 9.07
CA ARG A 234 5.28 3.78 7.66
C ARG A 234 6.37 4.34 6.75
N LEU A 235 7.50 4.76 7.31
CA LEU A 235 8.70 5.03 6.52
C LEU A 235 9.11 3.73 5.83
N TRP A 236 9.82 3.82 4.72
CA TRP A 236 10.27 2.62 4.00
C TRP A 236 11.06 1.66 4.92
N ILE A 237 11.80 2.19 5.91
CA ILE A 237 12.53 1.40 6.89
C ILE A 237 11.62 0.77 7.96
N ASP A 238 10.54 1.45 8.36
CA ASP A 238 9.53 0.87 9.26
C ASP A 238 8.81 -0.30 8.57
N LEU A 239 8.46 -0.11 7.29
CA LEU A 239 7.83 -1.14 6.45
C LEU A 239 8.75 -2.36 6.30
N LEU A 240 10.04 -2.13 6.06
CA LEU A 240 11.03 -3.19 5.96
C LEU A 240 11.20 -3.92 7.29
N ALA A 241 11.20 -3.18 8.41
CA ALA A 241 11.29 -3.76 9.74
C ALA A 241 10.09 -4.65 10.05
N TYR A 242 8.87 -4.23 9.72
CA TYR A 242 7.69 -5.10 9.85
C TYR A 242 7.76 -6.34 8.96
N LYS A 243 8.31 -6.21 7.75
CA LYS A 243 8.41 -7.31 6.81
C LYS A 243 9.33 -8.42 7.32
N TYR A 244 10.50 -8.06 7.83
CA TYR A 244 11.57 -8.99 8.19
C TYR A 244 11.73 -9.23 9.70
N ASP A 245 10.79 -8.75 10.51
CA ASP A 245 10.89 -8.76 11.98
C ASP A 245 12.17 -8.07 12.47
N MET A 246 12.58 -6.99 11.81
CA MET A 246 13.75 -6.23 12.22
C MET A 246 13.43 -5.37 13.43
N GLU A 247 14.49 -5.16 14.18
CA GLU A 247 14.51 -4.48 15.43
C GLU A 247 15.14 -3.09 15.20
N LEU A 248 14.28 -2.12 14.85
CA LEU A 248 14.68 -0.77 14.41
C LEU A 248 14.84 0.20 15.59
N ASP A 249 15.99 0.86 15.68
CA ASP A 249 16.25 2.01 16.55
C ASP A 249 16.43 3.29 15.72
N ASN A 250 15.38 4.11 15.69
CA ASN A 250 15.26 5.25 14.79
C ASN A 250 15.68 6.57 15.46
N HIS A 251 16.83 7.09 15.05
CA HIS A 251 17.33 8.42 15.39
C HIS A 251 17.20 9.36 14.19
N GLY A 252 16.03 9.44 13.56
CA GLY A 252 15.68 10.55 12.67
C GLY A 252 15.35 11.79 13.50
N ILE A 253 15.78 12.97 13.06
CA ILE A 253 15.28 14.24 13.62
C ILE A 253 14.96 15.19 12.47
N SER A 254 13.68 15.51 12.30
CA SER A 254 13.23 16.43 11.25
C SER A 254 14.03 17.73 11.21
N GLY A 255 14.59 18.05 10.04
CA GLY A 255 15.38 19.27 9.81
C GLY A 255 16.84 19.19 10.28
N SER A 256 17.30 18.06 10.80
CA SER A 256 18.67 17.87 11.29
C SER A 256 19.71 18.08 10.19
N THR A 257 20.82 18.75 10.51
CA THR A 257 22.00 18.84 9.64
C THR A 257 23.04 17.78 10.00
N VAL A 258 23.94 17.45 9.09
CA VAL A 258 25.15 16.69 9.44
C VAL A 258 26.13 17.60 10.18
N SER A 259 26.40 18.78 9.60
CA SER A 259 27.37 19.75 10.12
C SER A 259 26.85 20.55 11.31
N ASN A 260 27.77 20.95 12.20
CA ASN A 260 27.49 21.86 13.32
C ASN A 260 27.87 23.32 13.02
N SER A 261 27.77 23.75 11.75
CA SER A 261 28.09 25.11 11.33
C SER A 261 27.36 26.16 12.19
N LEU A 262 28.13 26.97 12.92
CA LEU A 262 27.63 28.02 13.80
C LEU A 262 27.34 29.35 13.08
N SER A 263 27.65 29.45 11.78
CA SER A 263 27.35 30.64 10.98
C SER A 263 25.84 30.91 10.91
N THR A 264 25.49 32.14 10.56
CA THR A 264 24.10 32.51 10.33
C THR A 264 23.62 32.08 8.94
N ILE A 265 22.39 31.58 8.87
CA ILE A 265 21.73 31.32 7.58
C ILE A 265 21.18 32.63 7.02
N SER A 266 21.29 32.86 5.71
CA SER A 266 20.74 34.06 5.07
C SER A 266 19.29 33.91 4.62
N ASN A 267 18.81 32.67 4.39
CA ASN A 267 17.43 32.40 3.99
C ASN A 267 16.42 32.48 5.18
N PRO A 268 15.53 33.48 5.22
CA PRO A 268 14.55 33.65 6.30
C PRO A 268 13.47 32.55 6.33
N SER A 269 13.28 31.77 5.25
CA SER A 269 12.32 30.65 5.25
C SER A 269 12.83 29.41 5.99
N HIS A 270 13.98 29.48 6.67
CA HIS A 270 14.51 28.38 7.49
C HIS A 270 14.98 28.85 8.88
N THR A 271 14.66 30.09 9.27
CA THR A 271 15.02 30.67 10.58
C THR A 271 14.16 30.17 11.73
N TYR A 272 13.08 29.40 11.48
CA TYR A 272 12.29 28.75 12.54
C TYR A 272 13.09 27.72 13.36
N HIS A 273 14.29 27.37 12.91
CA HIS A 273 15.25 26.51 13.61
C HIS A 273 16.36 27.28 14.33
N GLY A 274 16.18 28.60 14.51
CA GLY A 274 17.20 29.54 14.95
C GLY A 274 17.91 30.18 13.75
N ASP A 275 18.61 31.29 13.99
CA ASP A 275 19.33 32.02 12.94
C ASP A 275 20.64 31.32 12.52
N ARG A 276 20.90 30.08 12.95
CA ARG A 276 22.14 29.32 12.70
C ARG A 276 21.95 28.29 11.60
N LYS A 277 23.05 27.96 10.90
CA LYS A 277 23.06 26.93 9.85
C LYS A 277 22.89 25.51 10.39
N ALA A 278 23.30 25.23 11.63
CA ALA A 278 23.10 23.92 12.26
C ALA A 278 21.76 23.84 13.00
N PHE A 279 21.09 22.70 12.87
CA PHE A 279 19.92 22.33 13.69
C PHE A 279 20.06 20.87 14.10
N HIS A 280 20.11 20.59 15.42
CA HIS A 280 20.41 19.27 15.98
C HIS A 280 21.45 18.48 15.17
N PRO A 281 22.69 18.98 15.05
CA PRO A 281 23.63 18.44 14.09
C PRO A 281 24.07 17.01 14.46
N MET A 282 24.18 16.12 13.47
CA MET A 282 24.53 14.70 13.71
C MET A 282 25.93 14.55 14.34
N THR A 283 26.85 15.45 14.01
CA THR A 283 28.16 15.55 14.67
C THR A 283 28.08 15.75 16.19
N GLU A 284 27.06 16.45 16.71
CA GLU A 284 26.83 16.61 18.15
C GLU A 284 26.03 15.43 18.73
N ARG A 285 25.06 14.92 17.97
CA ARG A 285 24.24 13.76 18.37
C ARG A 285 25.06 12.49 18.54
N LEU A 286 26.14 12.33 17.77
CA LEU A 286 27.08 11.22 17.89
C LEU A 286 28.15 11.43 18.96
N THR A 287 28.23 12.61 19.59
CA THR A 287 29.30 12.98 20.54
C THR A 287 28.82 13.29 21.95
N ASP A 288 27.58 13.77 22.11
CA ASP A 288 26.97 13.96 23.43
C ASP A 288 26.86 12.60 24.15
N PRO A 289 27.46 12.42 25.33
CA PRO A 289 27.39 11.16 26.08
C PRO A 289 25.97 10.67 26.36
N ASN A 290 24.99 11.58 26.51
CA ASN A 290 23.59 11.19 26.71
C ASN A 290 22.95 10.70 25.39
N ALA A 291 23.28 11.34 24.28
CA ALA A 291 22.80 10.92 22.96
C ALA A 291 23.46 9.61 22.51
N GLN A 292 24.76 9.44 22.78
CA GLN A 292 25.46 8.16 22.61
C GLN A 292 24.86 7.07 23.47
N LYS A 293 24.54 7.37 24.74
CA LYS A 293 23.86 6.41 25.60
C LYS A 293 22.50 6.02 25.03
N ALA A 294 21.76 6.94 24.42
CA ALA A 294 20.52 6.62 23.73
C ALA A 294 20.75 5.76 22.47
N LEU A 295 21.79 6.04 21.68
CA LEU A 295 22.19 5.28 20.48
C LEU A 295 22.74 3.88 20.78
N VAL A 296 23.49 3.71 21.89
CA VAL A 296 24.23 2.47 22.22
C VAL A 296 23.47 1.60 23.21
N ASN A 297 22.63 2.16 24.09
CA ASN A 297 21.85 1.34 25.01
C ASN A 297 20.76 0.51 24.32
N ALA A 298 20.50 0.72 23.04
CA ALA A 298 19.46 -0.01 22.36
C ALA A 298 19.82 -1.49 22.24
N ARG A 299 21.03 -1.87 21.80
CA ARG A 299 21.30 -3.27 21.38
C ARG A 299 22.78 -3.64 21.47
N GLU A 300 23.09 -4.81 22.05
CA GLU A 300 24.47 -5.31 22.19
C GLU A 300 25.10 -5.74 20.84
N ASN A 301 24.30 -5.93 19.79
CA ASN A 301 24.75 -6.33 18.45
C ASN A 301 23.95 -5.58 17.38
N VAL A 302 24.47 -4.47 16.87
CA VAL A 302 23.87 -3.77 15.71
C VAL A 302 24.43 -4.37 14.42
N ASP A 303 23.53 -4.72 13.50
CA ASP A 303 23.85 -5.37 12.22
C ASP A 303 24.09 -4.35 11.11
N ILE A 304 23.19 -3.37 11.01
CA ILE A 304 23.22 -2.32 9.98
C ILE A 304 23.03 -0.95 10.63
N VAL A 305 23.82 0.01 10.18
CA VAL A 305 23.66 1.44 10.49
C VAL A 305 23.41 2.20 9.20
N LEU A 306 22.30 2.93 9.12
CA LEU A 306 22.03 3.84 8.00
C LEU A 306 22.27 5.28 8.42
N PHE A 307 23.04 6.00 7.59
CA PHE A 307 23.41 7.38 7.80
C PHE A 307 22.96 8.25 6.63
N ASP A 308 21.95 9.08 6.87
CA ASP A 308 21.35 9.99 5.90
C ASP A 308 21.75 11.44 6.18
N GLY A 309 21.87 12.27 5.14
CA GLY A 309 21.93 13.70 5.31
C GLY A 309 22.32 14.50 4.07
N GLY A 310 22.36 15.82 4.24
CA GLY A 310 22.82 16.79 3.22
C GLY A 310 21.74 17.71 2.68
N ARG A 311 20.46 17.33 2.71
CA ARG A 311 19.36 18.19 2.23
C ARG A 311 19.25 19.45 3.08
N ASN A 312 19.33 19.27 4.39
CA ASN A 312 19.26 20.35 5.37
C ASN A 312 20.53 21.20 5.39
N ASP A 313 21.72 20.61 5.21
CA ASP A 313 22.98 21.34 5.06
C ASP A 313 22.97 22.23 3.80
N PHE A 314 22.52 21.69 2.65
CA PHE A 314 22.32 22.44 1.41
C PHE A 314 21.37 23.62 1.60
N THR A 315 20.20 23.36 2.19
CA THR A 315 19.15 24.36 2.39
C THR A 315 19.62 25.47 3.33
N ARG A 316 20.47 25.12 4.31
CA ARG A 316 21.04 26.04 5.29
C ARG A 316 22.39 26.60 4.89
N GLU A 317 22.76 26.50 3.61
CA GLU A 317 23.93 27.17 3.04
C GLU A 317 25.26 26.72 3.68
N VAL A 318 25.33 25.51 4.22
CA VAL A 318 26.57 24.97 4.78
C VAL A 318 27.63 24.88 3.68
N SER A 319 28.87 25.25 3.98
CA SER A 319 29.97 25.09 3.03
C SER A 319 30.31 23.61 2.84
N LEU A 320 30.54 23.16 1.59
CA LEU A 320 30.91 21.77 1.34
C LEU A 320 32.20 21.37 2.08
N GLY A 321 33.24 22.20 2.01
CA GLY A 321 34.57 21.83 2.48
C GLY A 321 35.26 20.82 1.54
N ALA A 322 36.52 20.50 1.82
CA ALA A 322 37.28 19.57 1.01
C ALA A 322 36.90 18.11 1.31
N ALA A 323 36.68 17.30 0.28
CA ALA A 323 36.53 15.86 0.41
C ALA A 323 37.91 15.21 0.64
N SER A 324 38.21 14.89 1.91
CA SER A 324 39.49 14.31 2.32
C SER A 324 39.35 13.64 3.68
N LEU A 325 40.01 12.50 3.89
CA LEU A 325 40.09 11.82 5.19
C LEU A 325 40.78 12.66 6.28
N SER A 326 41.60 13.64 5.88
CA SER A 326 42.23 14.57 6.83
C SER A 326 41.31 15.72 7.25
N ASN A 327 40.17 15.91 6.57
CA ASN A 327 39.22 16.97 6.91
C ASN A 327 38.28 16.48 8.01
N GLN A 328 38.42 17.05 9.20
CA GLN A 328 37.60 16.76 10.38
C GLN A 328 36.82 18.01 10.82
N ASP A 329 36.70 19.02 9.95
CA ASP A 329 35.96 20.24 10.25
C ASP A 329 34.45 19.99 10.23
N LYS A 330 33.90 19.81 11.43
CA LYS A 330 32.47 19.61 11.69
C LYS A 330 31.59 20.77 11.22
N GLY A 331 32.15 21.95 10.95
CA GLY A 331 31.45 23.09 10.39
C GLY A 331 31.27 23.05 8.87
N THR A 332 31.93 22.12 8.17
CA THR A 332 31.75 21.88 6.73
C THR A 332 31.04 20.55 6.51
N PHE A 333 30.34 20.39 5.38
CA PHE A 333 29.61 19.15 5.11
C PHE A 333 30.54 17.94 4.99
N CYS A 334 31.57 18.00 4.15
CA CYS A 334 32.54 16.91 3.96
C CYS A 334 33.27 16.54 5.25
N GLY A 335 33.72 17.54 6.03
CA GLY A 335 34.41 17.30 7.29
C GLY A 335 33.48 16.70 8.36
N ALA A 336 32.21 17.13 8.39
CA ALA A 336 31.20 16.56 9.26
C ALA A 336 30.81 15.13 8.89
N VAL A 337 30.64 14.82 7.60
CA VAL A 337 30.40 13.45 7.10
C VAL A 337 31.56 12.54 7.49
N ASN A 338 32.81 12.97 7.26
CA ASN A 338 34.00 12.22 7.63
C ASN A 338 34.01 11.87 9.12
N TYR A 339 33.79 12.89 9.96
CA TYR A 339 33.74 12.78 11.41
C TYR A 339 32.62 11.84 11.89
N CYS A 340 31.43 11.95 11.30
CA CYS A 340 30.30 11.10 11.65
C CYS A 340 30.58 9.63 11.31
N ILE A 341 31.16 9.34 10.14
CA ILE A 341 31.49 7.96 9.75
C ILE A 341 32.54 7.36 10.70
N ASP A 342 33.60 8.10 11.03
CA ASP A 342 34.60 7.66 12.02
C ASP A 342 33.90 7.30 13.35
N ARG A 343 33.00 8.18 13.81
CA ARG A 343 32.32 7.96 15.08
C ARG A 343 31.35 6.78 15.04
N LEU A 344 30.65 6.56 13.93
CA LEU A 344 29.77 5.41 13.75
C LEU A 344 30.57 4.10 13.70
N GLN A 345 31.73 4.07 13.05
CA GLN A 345 32.63 2.91 13.06
C GLN A 345 33.17 2.61 14.46
N GLU A 346 33.46 3.63 15.27
CA GLU A 346 33.86 3.46 16.67
C GLU A 346 32.73 2.91 17.55
N LEU A 347 31.51 3.39 17.35
CA LEU A 347 30.33 3.00 18.13
C LEU A 347 29.81 1.60 17.74
N PHE A 348 29.89 1.26 16.45
CA PHE A 348 29.34 0.05 15.87
C PHE A 348 30.39 -0.69 15.02
N PRO A 349 31.51 -1.14 15.62
CA PRO A 349 32.66 -1.68 14.88
C PRO A 349 32.36 -2.96 14.08
N ASN A 350 31.24 -3.63 14.40
CA ASN A 350 30.79 -4.84 13.74
C ASN A 350 29.58 -4.62 12.82
N ALA A 351 29.04 -3.42 12.72
CA ALA A 351 27.89 -3.16 11.86
C ALA A 351 28.31 -2.84 10.42
N LEU A 352 27.45 -3.14 9.46
CA LEU A 352 27.53 -2.58 8.13
C LEU A 352 27.01 -1.14 8.16
N ILE A 353 27.87 -0.17 7.91
CA ILE A 353 27.49 1.25 7.84
C ILE A 353 27.25 1.62 6.38
N ILE A 354 26.10 2.24 6.10
CA ILE A 354 25.70 2.65 4.76
C ILE A 354 25.34 4.14 4.78
N GLY A 355 26.00 4.93 3.93
CA GLY A 355 25.58 6.31 3.67
C GLY A 355 24.39 6.36 2.72
N ILE A 356 23.51 7.34 2.87
CA ILE A 356 22.37 7.58 1.99
C ILE A 356 22.40 9.05 1.56
N THR A 357 22.36 9.30 0.25
CA THR A 357 22.32 10.67 -0.26
C THR A 357 20.90 11.24 -0.25
N VAL A 358 20.82 12.55 -0.38
CA VAL A 358 19.60 13.28 -0.79
C VAL A 358 18.96 12.70 -2.07
N TRP A 359 17.66 12.99 -2.27
CA TRP A 359 16.99 12.75 -3.56
C TRP A 359 17.55 13.61 -4.69
N GLY A 360 17.39 13.14 -5.92
CA GLY A 360 17.65 13.94 -7.11
C GLY A 360 16.65 15.08 -7.24
N HIS A 361 17.11 16.33 -7.22
CA HIS A 361 16.28 17.51 -7.46
C HIS A 361 17.15 18.64 -8.02
N GLN A 362 16.74 19.23 -9.14
CA GLN A 362 17.44 20.33 -9.78
C GLN A 362 17.24 21.64 -8.99
N GLN A 363 18.11 21.86 -8.01
CA GLN A 363 18.14 23.09 -7.23
C GLN A 363 19.56 23.61 -7.03
N THR A 364 19.74 24.90 -7.24
CA THR A 364 20.95 25.66 -6.89
C THR A 364 20.65 26.60 -5.74
N ASN A 365 21.48 26.58 -4.71
CA ASN A 365 21.40 27.54 -3.63
C ASN A 365 21.99 28.88 -4.11
N PRO A 366 21.23 29.99 -4.10
CA PRO A 366 21.70 31.27 -4.65
C PRO A 366 22.81 31.95 -3.84
N VAL A 367 23.07 31.48 -2.62
CA VAL A 367 24.05 32.07 -1.69
C VAL A 367 25.38 31.35 -1.79
N THR A 368 25.35 30.02 -1.85
CA THR A 368 26.56 29.19 -1.93
C THR A 368 26.95 28.82 -3.35
N GLU A 369 26.05 29.01 -4.32
CA GLU A 369 26.15 28.57 -5.72
C GLU A 369 26.28 27.05 -5.91
N HIS A 370 26.23 26.28 -4.81
CA HIS A 370 26.20 24.83 -4.84
C HIS A 370 24.82 24.32 -5.24
N THR A 371 24.79 23.15 -5.86
CA THR A 371 23.58 22.40 -6.15
C THR A 371 23.28 21.39 -5.04
N GLN A 372 22.03 20.92 -4.94
CA GLN A 372 21.70 19.80 -4.04
C GLN A 372 22.52 18.55 -4.42
N ALA A 373 22.75 18.34 -5.72
CA ALA A 373 23.58 17.25 -6.21
C ALA A 373 25.04 17.32 -5.72
N ASP A 374 25.58 18.53 -5.49
CA ASP A 374 26.94 18.67 -4.94
C ASP A 374 27.06 18.06 -3.53
N PHE A 375 26.00 18.17 -2.71
CA PHE A 375 25.96 17.55 -1.38
C PHE A 375 25.80 16.03 -1.47
N GLY A 376 24.96 15.52 -2.38
CA GLY A 376 24.86 14.08 -2.62
C GLY A 376 26.17 13.48 -3.13
N ASN A 377 26.85 14.15 -4.08
CA ASN A 377 28.15 13.74 -4.59
C ASN A 377 29.24 13.78 -3.51
N ALA A 378 29.20 14.77 -2.61
CA ALA A 378 30.10 14.85 -1.47
C ALA A 378 29.89 13.69 -0.49
N MET A 379 28.65 13.29 -0.22
CA MET A 379 28.34 12.11 0.61
C MET A 379 28.91 10.82 -0.02
N ILE A 380 28.68 10.62 -1.32
CA ILE A 380 29.22 9.45 -2.06
C ILE A 380 30.74 9.41 -1.97
N GLU A 381 31.40 10.54 -2.25
CA GLU A 381 32.86 10.59 -2.26
C GLU A 381 33.45 10.35 -0.86
N MET A 382 32.86 10.92 0.19
CA MET A 382 33.31 10.69 1.55
C MET A 382 33.09 9.25 2.01
N CYS A 383 31.94 8.63 1.68
CA CYS A 383 31.70 7.22 1.94
C CYS A 383 32.73 6.33 1.24
N ARG A 384 33.02 6.62 -0.04
CA ARG A 384 34.05 5.92 -0.83
C ARG A 384 35.43 6.05 -0.21
N LEU A 385 35.81 7.24 0.25
CA LEU A 385 37.09 7.48 0.92
C LEU A 385 37.19 6.72 2.25
N GLN A 386 36.09 6.63 2.99
CA GLN A 386 35.98 5.89 4.25
C GLN A 386 35.81 4.37 4.08
N GLY A 387 35.68 3.89 2.83
CA GLY A 387 35.51 2.47 2.53
C GLY A 387 34.16 1.90 2.92
N ILE A 388 33.11 2.72 3.04
CA ILE A 388 31.74 2.28 3.30
C ILE A 388 30.86 2.44 2.05
N PRO A 389 29.85 1.57 1.84
CA PRO A 389 28.90 1.73 0.74
C PRO A 389 28.02 2.98 0.92
N CYS A 390 27.55 3.52 -0.21
CA CYS A 390 26.63 4.66 -0.23
C CYS A 390 25.50 4.43 -1.24
N PHE A 391 24.25 4.48 -0.78
CA PHE A 391 23.08 4.45 -1.64
C PHE A 391 22.88 5.83 -2.28
N ASN A 392 22.95 5.88 -3.62
CA ASN A 392 22.75 7.10 -4.39
C ASN A 392 21.26 7.37 -4.62
N GLY A 393 20.64 8.08 -3.68
CA GLY A 393 19.26 8.57 -3.78
C GLY A 393 19.01 9.53 -4.96
N MET A 394 20.06 10.03 -5.63
CA MET A 394 19.93 10.90 -6.80
C MET A 394 19.77 10.14 -8.12
N ASP A 395 20.03 8.83 -8.13
CA ASP A 395 19.87 8.03 -9.35
C ASP A 395 18.41 7.63 -9.55
N GLU A 396 17.66 8.48 -10.24
CA GLU A 396 16.23 8.25 -10.53
C GLU A 396 15.96 6.95 -11.31
N SER A 397 16.95 6.44 -12.06
CA SER A 397 16.81 5.18 -12.80
C SER A 397 16.82 3.95 -11.88
N VAL A 398 17.40 4.10 -10.68
CA VAL A 398 17.42 3.07 -9.63
C VAL A 398 16.31 3.30 -8.63
N THR A 399 16.12 4.54 -8.17
CA THR A 399 15.17 4.86 -7.10
C THR A 399 13.72 4.89 -7.58
N GLY A 400 13.48 5.26 -8.84
CA GLY A 400 12.15 5.62 -9.34
C GLY A 400 11.54 6.85 -8.64
N VAL A 401 12.34 7.60 -7.87
CA VAL A 401 11.92 8.81 -7.16
C VAL A 401 12.26 10.02 -8.01
N HIS A 402 11.24 10.68 -8.55
CA HIS A 402 11.38 11.79 -9.50
C HIS A 402 10.94 13.11 -8.86
N MET A 403 11.77 13.70 -7.99
CA MET A 403 11.36 14.91 -7.27
C MET A 403 11.20 16.13 -8.17
N ASP A 404 11.73 16.12 -9.39
CA ASP A 404 11.49 17.19 -10.38
C ASP A 404 10.16 17.04 -11.14
N ASP A 405 9.55 15.84 -11.18
CA ASP A 405 8.27 15.59 -11.85
C ASP A 405 7.07 16.02 -10.96
N PRO A 406 6.27 17.03 -11.37
CA PRO A 406 5.07 17.43 -10.62
C PRO A 406 4.04 16.31 -10.48
N THR A 407 3.93 15.42 -11.47
CA THR A 407 2.99 14.28 -11.46
C THR A 407 3.41 13.26 -10.41
N PHE A 408 4.72 12.97 -10.34
CA PHE A 408 5.30 12.16 -9.29
C PHE A 408 5.00 12.76 -7.92
N ARG A 409 5.33 14.05 -7.69
CA ARG A 409 5.10 14.72 -6.40
C ARG A 409 3.63 14.71 -5.99
N GLN A 410 2.72 14.96 -6.93
CA GLN A 410 1.28 14.93 -6.67
C GLN A 410 0.82 13.56 -6.13
N ARG A 411 1.43 12.47 -6.61
CA ARG A 411 1.02 11.11 -6.25
C ARG A 411 1.78 10.55 -5.07
N TYR A 412 3.08 10.84 -4.95
CA TYR A 412 4.00 10.12 -4.08
C TYR A 412 4.71 11.01 -3.04
N CYS A 413 4.50 12.32 -3.04
CA CYS A 413 5.05 13.21 -2.01
C CYS A 413 3.98 13.68 -1.03
N LYS A 414 4.42 14.18 0.14
CA LYS A 414 3.58 14.74 1.20
C LYS A 414 2.69 15.88 0.71
N SER A 415 3.17 16.67 -0.25
CA SER A 415 2.37 17.65 -0.98
C SER A 415 2.89 17.81 -2.41
N PRO A 416 2.09 18.36 -3.35
CA PRO A 416 2.52 18.57 -4.74
C PRO A 416 3.76 19.45 -4.91
N THR A 417 4.10 20.26 -3.90
CA THR A 417 5.26 21.15 -3.88
C THR A 417 6.39 20.63 -2.99
N ASP A 418 6.23 19.48 -2.35
CA ASP A 418 7.26 18.89 -1.49
C ASP A 418 8.28 18.15 -2.34
N ILE A 419 9.55 18.54 -2.21
CA ILE A 419 10.72 18.03 -2.95
C ILE A 419 11.63 17.15 -2.08
N SER A 420 11.13 16.70 -0.92
CA SER A 420 11.94 16.02 0.09
C SER A 420 11.20 14.83 0.71
N HIS A 421 9.92 14.96 0.99
CA HIS A 421 9.19 13.96 1.77
C HIS A 421 8.22 13.17 0.90
N LEU A 422 8.42 11.85 0.84
CA LEU A 422 7.49 10.91 0.26
C LEU A 422 6.26 10.74 1.18
N ASN A 423 5.09 10.55 0.59
CA ASN A 423 3.91 10.08 1.31
C ASN A 423 3.94 8.54 1.44
N GLU A 424 2.90 7.96 2.05
CA GLU A 424 2.83 6.51 2.27
C GLU A 424 2.94 5.69 0.96
N ALA A 425 2.30 6.13 -0.13
CA ALA A 425 2.40 5.45 -1.41
C ALA A 425 3.83 5.52 -1.98
N GLY A 426 4.52 6.65 -1.79
CA GLY A 426 5.92 6.81 -2.14
C GLY A 426 6.83 5.90 -1.32
N MET A 427 6.63 5.82 0.01
CA MET A 427 7.39 4.92 0.89
C MET A 427 7.21 3.45 0.50
N LYS A 428 5.97 3.02 0.23
CA LYS A 428 5.65 1.67 -0.25
C LYS A 428 6.30 1.35 -1.60
N GLY A 429 6.36 2.34 -2.50
CA GLY A 429 6.99 2.20 -3.82
C GLY A 429 8.52 2.14 -3.75
N PHE A 430 9.13 2.86 -2.80
CA PHE A 430 10.59 2.93 -2.63
C PHE A 430 11.16 1.76 -1.82
N MET A 431 10.40 1.21 -0.85
CA MET A 431 10.86 0.12 0.02
C MET A 431 11.50 -1.07 -0.74
N PRO A 432 10.96 -1.59 -1.85
CA PRO A 432 11.56 -2.72 -2.57
C PRO A 432 12.96 -2.42 -3.13
N VAL A 433 13.25 -1.16 -3.45
CA VAL A 433 14.57 -0.72 -3.94
C VAL A 433 15.60 -0.84 -2.82
N MET A 434 15.28 -0.29 -1.64
CA MET A 434 16.15 -0.38 -0.47
C MET A 434 16.27 -1.80 0.05
N GLU A 435 15.18 -2.55 0.07
CA GLU A 435 15.16 -3.97 0.44
C GLU A 435 16.23 -4.76 -0.33
N LYS A 436 16.18 -4.68 -1.66
CA LYS A 436 17.17 -5.36 -2.51
C LYS A 436 18.59 -4.85 -2.24
N TYR A 437 18.77 -3.55 -2.17
CA TYR A 437 20.08 -2.96 -1.95
C TYR A 437 20.70 -3.41 -0.62
N LEU A 438 19.92 -3.38 0.47
CA LEU A 438 20.38 -3.81 1.79
C LEU A 438 20.70 -5.31 1.80
N ALA A 439 19.88 -6.16 1.19
CA ALA A 439 20.15 -7.58 1.08
C ALA A 439 21.48 -7.86 0.37
N ASP A 440 21.73 -7.18 -0.77
CA ASP A 440 22.96 -7.33 -1.54
C ASP A 440 24.20 -6.86 -0.73
N GLN A 441 24.11 -5.68 -0.09
CA GLN A 441 25.22 -5.13 0.70
C GLN A 441 25.52 -5.96 1.95
N TYR A 442 24.48 -6.40 2.67
CA TYR A 442 24.65 -7.16 3.90
C TYR A 442 25.18 -8.58 3.61
N THR A 443 24.74 -9.21 2.52
CA THR A 443 25.32 -10.48 2.05
C THR A 443 26.82 -10.33 1.75
N ALA A 444 27.22 -9.27 1.03
CA ALA A 444 28.61 -9.00 0.72
C ALA A 444 29.45 -8.71 1.98
N PHE A 445 28.86 -7.98 2.93
CA PHE A 445 29.49 -7.68 4.22
C PHE A 445 29.77 -8.93 5.04
N LEU A 446 28.80 -9.84 5.16
CA LEU A 446 28.99 -11.11 5.88
C LEU A 446 30.08 -11.96 5.23
N ALA A 447 30.11 -12.03 3.89
CA ALA A 447 31.15 -12.73 3.14
C ALA A 447 32.56 -12.13 3.33
N SER A 448 32.67 -10.83 3.66
CA SER A 448 33.96 -10.19 3.94
C SER A 448 34.52 -10.54 5.33
N LYS A 449 33.67 -11.06 6.23
CA LYS A 449 34.02 -11.41 7.61
C LYS A 449 34.33 -12.90 7.83
N SER A 450 33.86 -13.75 6.93
CA SER A 450 34.15 -15.19 6.86
C SER A 450 35.51 -15.44 6.22
#